data_AF-A0A9W5NSA7-F1
#
_entry.id   AF-A0A9W5NSA7-F1
#
_cell.length_a   1.000
_cell.length_b   1.000
_cell.length_c   1.000
_cell.angle_alpha   90.00
_cell.angle_beta   90.00
_cell.angle_gamma   90.00
#
_symmetry.space_group_name_H-M   'P 1'
#
loop_
_entity.id
_entity.type
_entity.pdbx_description
1 polymer ?
#
loop_
_entity_poly.entity_id
_entity_poly.type
_entity_poly.pdbx_seq_one_letter_code
_entity_poly.pdbx_strand_id
1 'polypeptide(L)'
;MLQEMVYSIGERIEEYVRIRGNKYAIIEFEKNNEYIVVIESDTVINYYIEIYNCMNMNIPIISFQTGLYKTFYDSGIVHRSEASPQLQSLAAVVDLHLGTEHYYD
;
A
#
# COMPACT_ATOMS: atom_id res chain seq x y z
N MET A 1 6.49 -5.82 -34.18
CA MET A 1 5.51 -5.07 -33.37
C MET A 1 5.46 -5.74 -32.01
N LEU A 2 6.21 -5.24 -31.05
CA LEU A 2 6.04 -5.62 -29.65
C LEU A 2 4.91 -4.73 -29.12
N GLN A 3 3.81 -5.35 -28.76
CA GLN A 3 2.69 -4.68 -28.12
C GLN A 3 3.19 -4.31 -26.71
N GLU A 4 3.57 -3.06 -26.50
CA GLU A 4 3.85 -2.54 -25.16
C GLU A 4 2.54 -2.65 -24.38
N MET A 5 2.43 -3.66 -23.52
CA MET A 5 1.39 -3.71 -22.50
C MET A 5 1.61 -2.49 -21.60
N VAL A 6 0.73 -1.50 -21.73
CA VAL A 6 0.68 -0.35 -20.83
C VAL A 6 0.10 -0.87 -19.52
N TYR A 7 0.97 -1.37 -18.63
CA TYR A 7 0.57 -1.73 -17.27
C TYR A 7 0.14 -0.46 -16.51
N SER A 8 -1.00 -0.55 -15.84
CA SER A 8 -1.45 0.47 -14.90
C SER A 8 -0.44 0.60 -13.74
N ILE A 9 -0.39 1.77 -13.12
CA ILE A 9 0.48 1.97 -11.95
C ILE A 9 0.15 0.99 -10.82
N GLY A 10 -1.14 0.69 -10.60
CA GLY A 10 -1.61 -0.30 -9.63
C GLY A 10 -1.04 -1.69 -9.89
N GLU A 11 -1.03 -2.17 -11.14
CA GLU A 11 -0.43 -3.47 -11.50
C GLU A 11 1.07 -3.51 -11.21
N ARG A 12 1.80 -2.42 -11.47
CA ARG A 12 3.25 -2.34 -11.18
C ARG A 12 3.54 -2.33 -9.68
N ILE A 13 2.70 -1.64 -8.90
CA ILE A 13 2.77 -1.70 -7.43
C ILE A 13 2.50 -3.12 -6.97
N GLU A 14 1.48 -3.78 -7.55
CA GLU A 14 1.11 -5.14 -7.19
C GLU A 14 2.23 -6.15 -7.45
N GLU A 15 2.88 -6.09 -8.61
CA GLU A 15 4.05 -6.92 -8.89
C GLU A 15 5.18 -6.71 -7.87
N TYR A 16 5.42 -5.48 -7.46
CA TYR A 16 6.46 -5.14 -6.48
C TYR A 16 6.15 -5.70 -5.08
N VAL A 17 4.90 -5.65 -4.63
CA VAL A 17 4.53 -6.03 -3.26
C VAL A 17 4.31 -7.53 -3.10
N ARG A 18 3.90 -8.23 -4.17
CA ARG A 18 3.68 -9.69 -4.17
C ARG A 18 4.91 -10.49 -3.76
N ILE A 19 6.11 -9.97 -4.02
CA ILE A 19 7.37 -10.63 -3.67
C ILE A 19 7.88 -10.27 -2.25
N ARG A 20 7.26 -9.30 -1.57
CA ARG A 20 7.72 -8.75 -0.28
C ARG A 20 6.96 -9.26 0.94
N GLY A 21 5.76 -9.80 0.75
CA GLY A 21 4.96 -10.29 1.85
C GLY A 21 3.95 -11.34 1.44
N ASN A 22 3.55 -12.15 2.40
CA ASN A 22 2.53 -13.18 2.22
C ASN A 22 1.13 -12.58 2.10
N LYS A 23 0.97 -11.34 2.57
CA LYS A 23 -0.29 -10.62 2.54
C LYS A 23 -0.02 -9.12 2.39
N TYR A 24 -0.77 -8.48 1.51
CA TYR A 24 -0.61 -7.06 1.21
C TYR A 24 -1.94 -6.46 0.79
N ALA A 25 -2.11 -5.17 1.01
CA ALA A 25 -3.19 -4.40 0.42
C ALA A 25 -2.64 -3.09 -0.17
N ILE A 26 -3.14 -2.73 -1.35
CA ILE A 26 -2.79 -1.50 -2.06
C ILE A 26 -4.03 -0.63 -2.03
N ILE A 27 -3.99 0.42 -1.22
CA ILE A 27 -5.12 1.30 -1.00
C ILE A 27 -5.05 2.41 -2.03
N GLU A 28 -6.03 2.45 -2.94
CA GLU A 28 -6.16 3.49 -3.95
C GLU A 28 -7.05 4.64 -3.43
N PHE A 29 -6.58 5.87 -3.62
CA PHE A 29 -7.29 7.09 -3.23
C PHE A 29 -7.85 7.80 -4.47
N GLU A 30 -9.03 8.41 -4.34
CA GLU A 30 -9.75 9.05 -5.46
C GLU A 30 -9.00 10.24 -6.10
N LYS A 31 -8.15 10.93 -5.33
CA LYS A 31 -7.35 12.05 -5.86
C LYS A 31 -6.05 11.51 -6.46
N ASN A 32 -5.75 11.94 -7.69
CA ASN A 32 -4.42 11.90 -8.31
C ASN A 32 -3.73 10.53 -8.45
N ASN A 33 -4.46 9.41 -8.48
CA ASN A 33 -3.88 8.07 -8.50
C ASN A 33 -2.91 7.87 -7.31
N GLU A 34 -3.31 8.29 -6.12
CA GLU A 34 -2.48 8.15 -4.92
C GLU A 34 -2.67 6.77 -4.30
N TYR A 35 -1.58 6.16 -3.84
CA TYR A 35 -1.57 4.81 -3.29
C TYR A 35 -0.85 4.75 -1.96
N ILE A 36 -1.37 3.99 -1.00
CA ILE A 36 -0.64 3.55 0.18
C ILE A 36 -0.65 2.04 0.22
N VAL A 37 0.52 1.43 0.42
CA VAL A 37 0.66 -0.02 0.51
C VAL A 37 0.83 -0.43 1.96
N VAL A 38 0.13 -1.49 2.34
CA VAL A 38 0.26 -2.16 3.63
C VAL A 38 0.69 -3.60 3.40
N ILE A 39 1.81 -4.02 3.99
CA ILE A 39 2.38 -5.37 3.84
C ILE A 39 2.50 -6.04 5.21
N GLU A 40 2.01 -7.26 5.28
CA GLU A 40 2.22 -8.17 6.40
C GLU A 40 3.20 -9.26 5.96
N SER A 41 4.33 -9.36 6.67
CA SER A 41 5.45 -10.23 6.29
C SER A 41 6.13 -10.83 7.54
N ASP A 42 6.50 -12.11 7.45
CA ASP A 42 7.21 -12.85 8.50
C ASP A 42 8.70 -12.50 8.58
N THR A 43 9.24 -11.89 7.53
CA THR A 43 10.63 -11.40 7.47
C THR A 43 10.82 -10.06 8.20
N VAL A 44 9.73 -9.39 8.57
CA VAL A 44 9.76 -8.08 9.24
C VAL A 44 9.68 -8.26 10.75
N ILE A 45 10.58 -7.62 11.48
CA ILE A 45 10.58 -7.57 12.94
C ILE A 45 10.14 -6.17 13.35
N ASN A 46 8.97 -6.05 14.00
CA ASN A 46 8.23 -4.79 14.25
C ASN A 46 7.56 -4.21 13.00
N TYR A 47 7.82 -2.94 12.69
CA TYR A 47 7.31 -2.25 11.51
C TYR A 47 8.38 -1.31 10.95
N TYR A 48 8.28 -1.02 9.66
CA TYR A 48 9.01 0.09 9.03
C TYR A 48 8.15 0.72 7.93
N ILE A 49 8.47 1.97 7.59
CA ILE A 49 7.87 2.71 6.49
C ILE A 49 8.97 2.99 5.47
N GLU A 50 8.68 2.74 4.19
CA GLU A 50 9.55 3.05 3.06
C GLU A 50 8.78 3.79 1.96
N ILE A 51 9.52 4.42 1.04
CA ILE A 51 8.97 5.04 -0.16
C ILE A 51 9.42 4.22 -1.38
N TYR A 52 8.46 3.71 -2.13
CA TYR A 52 8.70 3.10 -3.43
C TYR A 52 8.45 4.12 -4.54
N ASN A 53 9.48 4.44 -5.34
CA ASN A 53 9.30 5.31 -6.49
C ASN A 53 8.88 4.47 -7.72
N CYS A 54 7.66 4.67 -8.21
CA CYS A 54 7.14 4.03 -9.41
C CYS A 54 6.58 5.08 -10.36
N MET A 55 7.08 5.12 -11.59
CA MET A 55 6.62 6.06 -12.64
C MET A 55 6.61 7.53 -12.19
N ASN A 56 7.65 7.95 -11.45
CA ASN A 56 7.78 9.28 -10.85
C ASN A 56 6.75 9.60 -9.74
N MET A 57 6.07 8.58 -9.21
CA MET A 57 5.21 8.69 -8.05
C MET A 57 5.88 8.07 -6.84
N ASN A 58 5.84 8.76 -5.71
CA ASN A 58 6.29 8.22 -4.43
C ASN A 58 5.13 7.49 -3.78
N ILE A 59 5.25 6.18 -3.62
CA ILE A 59 4.25 5.32 -3.00
C ILE A 59 4.71 4.95 -1.60
N PRO A 60 4.04 5.45 -0.55
CA PRO A 60 4.25 5.00 0.81
C PRO A 60 3.95 3.51 0.98
N ILE A 61 4.86 2.81 1.66
CA ILE A 61 4.69 1.41 2.02
C ILE A 61 4.96 1.26 3.50
N ILE A 62 3.99 0.72 4.25
CA ILE A 62 4.22 0.20 5.60
C ILE A 62 4.31 -1.32 5.55
N SER A 63 5.37 -1.84 6.14
CA SER A 63 5.55 -3.28 6.32
C SER A 63 5.62 -3.59 7.80
N PHE A 64 4.94 -4.65 8.23
CA PHE A 64 4.94 -5.07 9.64
C PHE A 64 4.91 -6.58 9.79
N GLN A 65 5.28 -7.04 10.99
CA GLN A 65 5.33 -8.45 11.35
C GLN A 65 3.95 -9.12 11.31
N THR A 66 3.88 -10.32 10.73
CA THR A 66 2.67 -11.15 10.74
C THR A 66 2.06 -11.30 12.14
N GLY A 67 0.76 -11.02 12.26
CA GLY A 67 -0.02 -11.11 13.49
C GLY A 67 0.20 -9.98 14.52
N LEU A 68 1.02 -8.96 14.21
CA LEU A 68 1.28 -7.85 15.12
C LEU A 68 0.04 -6.96 15.34
N TYR A 69 -0.71 -6.71 14.27
CA TYR A 69 -1.98 -5.98 14.30
C TYR A 69 -3.12 -6.94 13.97
N LYS A 70 -4.36 -6.51 14.25
CA LYS A 70 -5.54 -7.26 13.78
C LYS A 70 -5.44 -7.39 12.26
N THR A 71 -5.27 -8.62 11.79
CA THR A 71 -5.06 -8.95 10.39
C THR A 71 -6.16 -8.30 9.55
N PHE A 72 -5.80 -7.39 8.63
CA PHE A 72 -6.72 -6.87 7.61
C PHE A 72 -7.05 -8.02 6.65
N TYR A 73 -8.22 -8.09 6.02
CA TYR A 73 -8.58 -9.24 5.16
C TYR A 73 -8.28 -9.01 3.68
N ASP A 74 -8.12 -7.75 3.31
CA ASP A 74 -7.95 -7.30 1.94
C ASP A 74 -6.62 -7.84 1.36
N SER A 75 -6.67 -8.35 0.13
CA SER A 75 -5.49 -8.74 -0.63
C SER A 75 -5.62 -8.29 -2.07
N GLY A 76 -4.64 -7.51 -2.55
CA GLY A 76 -4.72 -6.84 -3.84
C GLY A 76 -4.98 -5.34 -3.73
N ILE A 77 -5.52 -4.76 -4.81
CA ILE A 77 -5.89 -3.35 -4.88
C ILE A 77 -7.30 -3.17 -4.32
N VAL A 78 -7.47 -2.19 -3.42
CA VAL A 78 -8.76 -1.86 -2.81
C VAL A 78 -8.94 -0.34 -2.80
N HIS A 79 -10.13 0.11 -3.14
CA HIS A 79 -10.45 1.53 -3.07
C HIS A 79 -10.60 1.98 -1.60
N ARG A 80 -10.13 3.17 -1.23
CA ARG A 80 -10.18 3.68 0.15
C ARG A 80 -11.57 3.54 0.81
N SER A 81 -12.63 3.86 0.07
CA SER A 81 -14.01 3.78 0.59
C SER A 81 -14.50 2.36 0.87
N GLU A 82 -13.83 1.36 0.29
CA GLU A 82 -14.14 -0.07 0.45
C GLU A 82 -13.17 -0.77 1.41
N ALA A 83 -12.02 -0.14 1.69
CA ALA A 83 -11.02 -0.66 2.61
C ALA A 83 -11.58 -0.89 4.02
N SER A 84 -11.19 -2.00 4.64
CA SER A 84 -11.57 -2.29 6.03
C SER A 84 -11.12 -1.17 7.00
N PRO A 85 -11.85 -0.91 8.10
CA PRO A 85 -11.48 0.16 9.04
C PRO A 85 -10.05 0.06 9.60
N GLN A 86 -9.56 -1.17 9.77
CA GLN A 86 -8.17 -1.42 10.18
C GLN A 86 -7.18 -0.93 9.12
N LEU A 87 -7.45 -1.23 7.86
CA LEU A 87 -6.60 -0.84 6.74
C LEU A 87 -6.62 0.69 6.54
N GLN A 88 -7.79 1.32 6.66
CA GLN A 88 -7.91 2.79 6.66
C GLN A 88 -7.09 3.43 7.79
N SER A 89 -7.14 2.86 9.00
CA SER A 89 -6.38 3.36 10.15
C SER A 89 -4.87 3.27 9.93
N LEU A 90 -4.39 2.16 9.36
CA LEU A 90 -2.98 1.96 9.04
C LEU A 90 -2.52 2.94 7.96
N ALA A 91 -3.30 3.10 6.89
CA ALA A 91 -3.00 4.05 5.81
C ALA A 91 -2.81 5.47 6.34
N ALA A 92 -3.71 5.87 7.23
CA ALA A 92 -3.71 7.22 7.75
C ALA A 92 -2.61 7.48 8.80
N VAL A 93 -2.11 6.44 9.49
CA VAL A 93 -0.87 6.54 10.28
C VAL A 93 0.34 6.78 9.38
N VAL A 94 0.40 6.08 8.24
CA VAL A 94 1.49 6.27 7.26
C VAL A 94 1.46 7.67 6.67
N ASP A 95 0.27 8.13 6.28
CA ASP A 95 0.05 9.48 5.75
C ASP A 95 0.52 10.55 6.75
N LEU A 96 0.06 10.48 8.00
CA LEU A 96 0.50 11.36 9.08
C LEU A 96 2.01 11.31 9.32
N HIS A 97 2.62 10.12 9.26
CA HIS A 97 4.05 9.95 9.50
C HIS A 97 4.90 10.61 8.42
N LEU A 98 4.44 10.56 7.17
CA LEU A 98 5.15 11.13 6.03
C LEU A 98 4.85 12.62 5.84
N GLY A 99 3.90 13.18 6.58
CA GLY A 99 3.46 14.55 6.42
C GLY A 99 2.83 14.79 5.05
N THR A 100 2.27 13.76 4.45
CA THR A 100 1.51 13.87 3.20
C THR A 100 0.11 14.42 3.52
N GLU A 101 -0.44 15.26 2.65
CA GLU A 101 -1.74 15.92 2.89
C GLU A 101 -2.94 14.99 2.59
N HIS A 102 -2.80 13.67 2.72
CA HIS A 102 -3.87 12.72 2.39
C HIS A 102 -4.84 12.47 3.55
N TYR A 103 -5.46 13.56 4.04
CA TYR A 103 -6.71 13.59 4.81
C TYR A 103 -6.77 12.90 6.18
N TYR A 104 -7.07 13.73 7.18
CA TYR A 104 -8.27 13.51 7.99
C TYR A 104 -9.18 14.75 7.90
N ASP A 105 -10.13 14.72 6.97
CA ASP A 105 -11.39 15.50 7.03
C ASP A 105 -12.54 14.50 6.84
#